data_AF-A0A962ZIL2-F1
#
_entry.id   AF-A0A962ZIL2-F1
#
_cell.length_a   1.000
_cell.length_b   1.000
_cell.length_c   1.000
_cell.angle_alpha   90.00
_cell.angle_beta   90.00
_cell.angle_gamma   90.00
#
_symmetry.space_group_name_H-M   'P 1'
#
loop_
_entity.id
_entity.type
_entity.pdbx_description
1 polymer ?
#
loop_
_entity_poly.entity_id
_entity_poly.type
_entity_poly.pdbx_seq_one_letter_code
_entity_poly.pdbx_strand_id
1 'polypeptide(L)'
;MKISAGARRLTAALVIVGMALPQTLWAQEAIDESPNEFAMVGDLLVARPIGMVMVVGGTAAWLVSLPFTLLAGHAGEAADTLIAGPVETTFMRCLGCRNTGYTDKDIEWAREMKAREAAEAAEKEAAAAAATDS
;
A
#
# COMPACT_ATOMS: atom_id res chain seq x y z
N MET A 1 -42.52 -10.57 28.32
CA MET A 1 -41.96 -11.54 27.34
C MET A 1 -40.78 -12.27 27.98
N LYS A 2 -40.88 -13.60 28.18
CA LYS A 2 -39.77 -14.43 28.70
C LYS A 2 -38.95 -14.93 27.52
N ILE A 3 -37.84 -14.26 27.22
CA ILE A 3 -36.92 -14.70 26.15
C ILE A 3 -36.18 -15.94 26.66
N SER A 4 -36.42 -17.10 26.03
CA SER A 4 -35.79 -18.37 26.41
C SER A 4 -34.28 -18.34 26.12
N ALA A 5 -33.50 -19.07 26.90
CA ALA A 5 -32.04 -19.11 26.76
C ALA A 5 -31.58 -19.54 25.35
N GLY A 6 -32.36 -20.38 24.67
CA GLY A 6 -32.11 -20.76 23.28
C GLY A 6 -32.27 -19.60 22.29
N ALA A 7 -33.30 -18.76 22.47
CA ALA A 7 -33.50 -17.58 21.64
C ALA A 7 -32.38 -16.54 21.82
N ARG A 8 -31.84 -16.39 23.04
CA ARG A 8 -30.67 -15.53 23.31
C ARG A 8 -29.38 -16.04 22.65
N ARG A 9 -29.18 -17.36 22.58
CA ARG A 9 -28.00 -17.94 21.91
C ARG A 9 -28.10 -17.76 20.39
N LEU A 10 -29.30 -17.90 19.83
CA LEU A 10 -29.56 -17.67 18.41
C LEU A 10 -29.37 -16.20 18.02
N THR A 11 -29.90 -15.25 18.80
CA THR A 11 -29.68 -13.82 18.53
C THR A 11 -28.21 -13.43 18.70
N ALA A 12 -27.50 -13.96 19.70
CA ALA A 12 -26.07 -13.73 19.85
C ALA A 12 -25.26 -14.25 18.67
N ALA A 13 -25.56 -15.48 18.19
CA ALA A 13 -24.89 -16.04 17.01
C ALA A 13 -25.15 -15.20 15.75
N LEU A 14 -26.39 -14.72 15.56
CA LEU A 14 -26.76 -13.87 14.43
C LEU A 14 -26.03 -12.52 14.45
N VAL A 15 -25.88 -11.90 15.63
CA VAL A 15 -25.13 -10.64 15.77
C VAL A 15 -23.64 -10.85 15.50
N ILE A 16 -23.03 -11.93 15.99
CA ILE A 16 -21.61 -12.24 15.76
C ILE A 16 -21.34 -12.47 14.27
N VAL A 17 -22.19 -13.24 13.58
CA VAL A 17 -22.08 -13.46 12.13
C VAL A 17 -22.34 -12.15 11.37
N GLY A 18 -23.35 -11.37 11.76
CA GLY A 18 -23.65 -10.07 11.16
C GLY A 18 -22.52 -9.04 11.28
N MET A 19 -21.70 -9.13 12.33
CA MET A 19 -20.52 -8.25 12.53
C MET A 19 -19.27 -8.73 11.79
N ALA A 20 -19.15 -10.04 11.51
CA ALA A 20 -17.98 -10.62 10.84
C ALA A 20 -18.07 -10.56 9.31
N LEU A 21 -19.29 -10.59 8.75
CA LEU A 21 -19.54 -10.53 7.30
C LEU A 21 -19.07 -9.25 6.59
N PRO A 22 -19.17 -8.03 7.16
CA PRO A 22 -18.74 -6.81 6.48
C PRO A 22 -17.23 -6.78 6.23
N GLN A 23 -16.43 -7.44 7.08
CA GLN A 23 -14.98 -7.45 6.95
C GLN A 23 -14.50 -8.21 5.70
N THR A 24 -15.24 -9.23 5.26
CA THR A 24 -14.90 -10.00 4.06
C THR A 24 -15.47 -9.37 2.79
N LEU A 25 -16.62 -8.68 2.88
CA LEU A 25 -17.25 -8.02 1.73
C LEU A 25 -16.43 -6.81 1.24
N TRP A 26 -15.91 -5.98 2.16
CA TRP A 26 -15.05 -4.84 1.80
C TRP A 26 -13.66 -5.25 1.27
N ALA A 27 -13.28 -6.51 1.40
CA ALA A 27 -12.03 -7.02 0.86
C ALA A 27 -12.10 -7.35 -0.65
N GLN A 28 -13.31 -7.51 -1.21
CA GLN A 28 -13.51 -8.03 -2.57
C GLN A 28 -13.72 -6.94 -3.64
N GLU A 29 -14.26 -5.77 -3.30
CA GLU A 29 -14.37 -4.65 -4.26
C GLU A 29 -13.03 -3.96 -4.57
N ALA A 30 -11.94 -4.38 -3.91
CA ALA A 30 -10.59 -3.87 -4.14
C ALA A 30 -9.77 -4.72 -5.14
N ILE A 31 -10.41 -5.64 -5.86
CA ILE A 31 -9.80 -6.40 -6.97
C ILE A 31 -10.40 -5.92 -8.28
N ASP A 32 -10.13 -4.66 -8.61
CA ASP A 32 -10.14 -4.19 -9.98
C ASP A 32 -8.68 -3.89 -10.32
N GLU A 33 -8.05 -4.84 -11.01
CA GLU A 33 -6.67 -4.77 -11.50
C GLU A 33 -6.65 -4.05 -12.85
N SER A 34 -7.36 -2.94 -12.94
CA SER A 34 -7.09 -1.87 -13.88
C SER A 34 -6.28 -0.80 -13.13
N PRO A 35 -5.30 -0.12 -13.75
CA PRO A 35 -4.58 0.99 -13.12
C PRO A 35 -5.56 2.15 -12.94
N ASN A 36 -6.42 2.04 -11.93
CA ASN A 36 -7.48 2.98 -11.68
C ASN A 36 -6.82 4.20 -11.05
N GLU A 37 -6.90 5.34 -11.72
CA GLU A 37 -6.49 6.64 -11.19
C GLU A 37 -7.12 6.88 -9.82
N PHE A 38 -8.33 6.39 -9.56
CA PHE A 38 -8.97 6.42 -8.23
C PHE A 38 -8.28 5.55 -7.18
N ALA A 39 -7.65 4.42 -7.54
CA ALA A 39 -6.92 3.60 -6.58
C ALA A 39 -5.62 4.31 -6.15
N MET A 40 -4.93 4.98 -7.08
CA MET A 40 -3.76 5.80 -6.76
C MET A 40 -4.14 7.08 -6.00
N VAL A 41 -5.20 7.77 -6.41
CA VAL A 41 -5.70 8.98 -5.73
C VAL A 41 -6.29 8.63 -4.37
N GLY A 42 -7.00 7.51 -4.24
CA GLY A 42 -7.52 6.99 -2.98
C GLY A 42 -6.41 6.57 -2.00
N ASP A 43 -5.35 5.92 -2.49
CA ASP A 43 -4.18 5.63 -1.68
C ASP A 43 -3.48 6.93 -1.22
N LEU A 44 -3.36 7.93 -2.11
CA LEU A 44 -2.72 9.21 -1.80
C LEU A 44 -3.54 10.12 -0.86
N LEU A 45 -4.86 10.18 -1.03
CA LEU A 45 -5.74 11.08 -0.28
C LEU A 45 -6.36 10.46 0.97
N VAL A 46 -6.47 9.13 1.03
CA VAL A 46 -7.13 8.45 2.15
C VAL A 46 -6.15 7.55 2.88
N ALA A 47 -5.51 6.60 2.20
CA ALA A 47 -4.65 5.62 2.88
C ALA A 47 -3.39 6.27 3.48
N ARG A 48 -2.69 7.12 2.72
CA ARG A 48 -1.48 7.82 3.18
C ARG A 48 -1.74 8.83 4.31
N PRO A 49 -2.78 9.67 4.28
CA PRO A 49 -3.09 10.55 5.40
C PRO A 49 -3.49 9.79 6.66
N ILE A 50 -4.22 8.67 6.54
CA ILE A 50 -4.50 7.80 7.70
C ILE A 50 -3.20 7.20 8.26
N GLY A 51 -2.30 6.73 7.40
CA GLY A 51 -0.98 6.28 7.83
C GLY A 51 -0.17 7.40 8.51
N MET A 52 -0.23 8.63 8.00
CA MET A 52 0.39 9.79 8.64
C MET A 52 -0.21 10.07 10.02
N VAL A 53 -1.53 9.96 10.20
CA VAL A 53 -2.16 10.08 11.52
C VAL A 53 -1.67 8.99 12.46
N MET A 54 -1.49 7.75 11.98
CA MET A 54 -0.94 6.66 12.80
C MET A 54 0.52 6.91 13.18
N VAL A 55 1.35 7.42 12.27
CA VAL A 55 2.74 7.81 12.57
C VAL A 55 2.78 8.94 13.60
N VAL A 56 1.93 9.96 13.44
CA VAL A 56 1.84 11.08 14.40
C VAL A 56 1.36 10.58 15.76
N GLY A 57 0.37 9.70 15.80
CA GLY A 57 -0.13 9.08 17.03
C GLY A 57 0.93 8.21 17.71
N GLY A 58 1.65 7.38 16.96
CA GLY A 58 2.76 6.55 17.45
C GLY A 58 3.90 7.40 17.99
N THR A 59 4.23 8.50 17.31
CA THR A 59 5.23 9.48 17.77
C THR A 59 4.80 10.17 19.06
N ALA A 60 3.52 10.57 19.17
CA ALA A 60 2.99 11.17 20.39
C ALA A 60 3.02 10.19 21.57
N ALA A 61 2.65 8.92 21.35
CA ALA A 61 2.76 7.87 22.36
C ALA A 61 4.21 7.60 22.76
N TRP A 62 5.14 7.67 21.81
CA TRP A 62 6.58 7.57 22.09
C TRP A 62 7.08 8.74 22.95
N LEU A 63 6.64 9.99 22.67
CA LEU A 63 6.99 11.17 23.48
C LEU A 63 6.48 11.06 24.93
N VAL A 64 5.28 10.53 25.14
CA VAL A 64 4.74 10.32 26.50
C VAL A 64 5.47 9.18 27.22
N SER A 65 5.90 8.15 26.50
CA SER A 65 6.65 7.03 27.08
C SER A 65 8.15 7.30 27.21
N LEU A 66 8.68 8.34 26.56
CA LEU A 66 10.07 8.79 26.55
C LEU A 66 10.73 8.89 27.95
N PRO A 67 10.10 9.50 28.98
CA PRO A 67 10.69 9.51 30.32
C PRO A 67 10.89 8.10 30.91
N PHE A 68 10.02 7.13 30.57
CA PHE A 68 10.16 5.75 31.03
C PHE A 68 11.15 4.96 30.17
N THR A 69 11.12 5.14 28.85
CA THR A 69 12.00 4.39 27.94
C THR A 69 13.46 4.87 28.00
N LEU A 70 13.71 6.14 28.34
CA LEU A 70 15.06 6.63 28.67
C LEU A 70 15.57 6.01 29.97
N LEU A 71 14.75 5.93 31.02
CA LEU A 71 15.13 5.26 32.27
C LEU A 71 15.38 3.76 32.06
N ALA A 72 14.64 3.14 31.14
CA ALA A 72 14.82 1.74 30.76
C ALA A 72 16.00 1.50 29.79
N GLY A 73 16.57 2.54 29.18
CA GLY A 73 17.67 2.43 28.21
C GLY A 73 17.28 1.94 26.81
N HIS A 74 15.98 1.84 26.50
CA HIS A 74 15.46 1.29 25.23
C HIS A 74 14.64 2.32 24.41
N ALA A 75 14.93 3.62 24.56
CA ALA A 75 14.22 4.68 23.86
C ALA A 75 14.32 4.57 22.32
N GLY A 76 15.46 4.11 21.79
CA GLY A 76 15.68 3.92 20.35
C GLY A 76 14.86 2.77 19.76
N GLU A 77 14.84 1.62 20.41
CA GLU A 77 14.04 0.44 19.98
C GLU A 77 12.53 0.75 19.95
N ALA A 78 12.07 1.52 20.94
CA ALA A 78 10.70 2.01 21.00
C ALA A 78 10.41 3.00 19.86
N ALA A 79 11.36 3.84 19.46
CA ALA A 79 11.19 4.74 18.33
C ALA A 79 11.11 3.96 17.00
N ASP A 80 11.96 2.96 16.81
CA ASP A 80 11.95 2.15 15.58
C ASP A 80 10.63 1.39 15.40
N THR A 81 10.11 0.81 16.48
CA THR A 81 8.86 0.04 16.44
C THR A 81 7.61 0.93 16.31
N LEU A 82 7.53 2.04 17.05
CA LEU A 82 6.35 2.92 17.04
C LEU A 82 6.36 3.95 15.90
N ILE A 83 7.52 4.24 15.30
CA ILE A 83 7.67 5.31 14.30
C ILE A 83 8.23 4.74 13.00
N ALA A 84 9.40 4.10 13.01
CA ALA A 84 10.07 3.69 11.77
C ALA A 84 9.26 2.63 10.98
N GLY A 85 8.72 1.61 11.64
CA GLY A 85 7.88 0.59 10.99
C GLY A 85 6.59 1.18 10.35
N PRO A 86 5.81 2.01 11.07
CA PRO A 86 4.66 2.72 10.51
C PRO A 86 5.02 3.68 9.37
N VAL A 87 6.19 4.33 9.43
CA VAL A 87 6.70 5.20 8.35
C VAL A 87 7.02 4.39 7.10
N GLU A 88 7.74 3.28 7.24
CA GLU A 88 8.13 2.45 6.10
C GLU A 88 6.90 1.88 5.39
N THR A 89 5.95 1.36 6.16
CA THR A 89 4.68 0.82 5.62
C THR A 89 3.77 1.87 4.99
N THR A 90 3.86 3.14 5.40
CA THR A 90 3.03 4.23 4.87
C THR A 90 3.67 4.92 3.67
N PHE A 91 4.98 5.19 3.73
CA PHE A 91 5.68 5.99 2.73
C PHE A 91 6.42 5.17 1.69
N MET A 92 7.00 4.02 2.08
CA MET A 92 7.78 3.14 1.20
C MET A 92 6.92 2.07 0.51
N ARG A 93 5.61 2.02 0.79
CA ARG A 93 4.68 1.17 0.04
C ARG A 93 4.36 1.81 -1.30
N CYS A 94 4.50 1.04 -2.38
CA CYS A 94 4.19 1.48 -3.74
C CYS A 94 2.78 2.08 -3.81
N LEU A 95 2.65 3.21 -4.52
CA LEU A 95 1.39 3.91 -4.71
C LEU A 95 0.40 2.96 -5.42
N GLY A 96 -0.69 2.60 -4.75
CA GLY A 96 -1.70 1.67 -5.28
C GLY A 96 -1.36 0.17 -5.15
N CYS A 97 -0.21 -0.22 -4.57
CA CYS A 97 0.09 -1.63 -4.31
C CYS A 97 -0.28 -2.04 -2.88
N ARG A 98 -0.94 -3.21 -2.74
CA ARG A 98 -1.26 -3.78 -1.42
C ARG A 98 -0.04 -4.45 -0.77
N ASN A 99 0.94 -4.92 -1.57
CA ASN A 99 2.20 -5.53 -1.13
C ASN A 99 3.34 -4.50 -1.09
N THR A 100 4.27 -4.70 -0.16
CA THR A 100 5.49 -3.90 -0.03
C THR A 100 6.51 -4.28 -1.11
N GLY A 101 7.19 -3.29 -1.70
CA GLY A 101 8.20 -3.48 -2.75
C GLY A 101 8.05 -2.46 -3.88
N TYR A 102 9.17 -2.13 -4.55
CA TYR A 102 9.18 -1.25 -5.73
C TYR A 102 8.61 -1.99 -6.94
N THR A 103 7.66 -1.35 -7.62
CA THR A 103 7.14 -1.82 -8.90
C THR A 103 8.01 -1.17 -9.97
N ASP A 104 9.09 -1.84 -10.39
CA ASP A 104 10.08 -1.32 -11.38
C ASP A 104 9.52 -1.11 -12.80
N LYS A 105 8.20 -0.95 -12.95
CA LYS A 105 7.50 -0.76 -14.23
C LYS A 105 7.98 0.46 -15.00
N ASP A 106 8.46 1.50 -14.32
CA ASP A 106 9.04 2.69 -14.95
C ASP A 106 10.35 2.36 -15.68
N ILE A 107 11.16 1.46 -15.10
CA ILE A 107 12.44 1.01 -15.66
C ILE A 107 12.17 0.08 -16.85
N GLU A 108 11.17 -0.80 -16.74
CA GLU A 108 10.76 -1.67 -17.85
C GLU A 108 10.25 -0.86 -19.04
N TRP A 109 9.34 0.09 -18.82
CA TRP A 109 8.87 1.00 -19.89
C TRP A 109 10.06 1.75 -20.53
N ALA A 110 10.95 2.33 -19.73
CA ALA A 110 12.12 3.04 -20.27
C ALA A 110 13.01 2.12 -21.15
N ARG A 111 13.15 0.85 -20.78
CA ARG A 111 13.90 -0.14 -21.57
C ARG A 111 13.19 -0.49 -22.87
N GLU A 112 11.87 -0.65 -22.85
CA GLU A 112 11.06 -0.92 -24.04
C GLU A 112 11.10 0.24 -25.04
N MET A 113 11.01 1.49 -24.56
CA MET A 113 11.11 2.67 -25.43
C MET A 113 12.48 2.75 -26.11
N LYS A 114 13.56 2.55 -25.34
CA LYS A 114 14.93 2.52 -25.89
C LYS A 114 15.11 1.40 -26.91
N ALA A 115 14.53 0.23 -26.68
CA ALA A 115 14.58 -0.87 -27.63
C ALA A 115 13.87 -0.52 -28.95
N ARG A 116 12.74 0.18 -28.88
CA ARG A 116 12.00 0.64 -30.06
C ARG A 116 12.73 1.75 -30.80
N GLU A 117 13.31 2.70 -30.09
CA GLU A 117 14.17 3.74 -30.68
C GLU A 117 15.41 3.14 -31.35
N ALA A 118 16.03 2.13 -30.75
CA ALA A 118 17.17 1.43 -31.33
C ALA A 118 16.78 0.62 -32.58
N ALA A 119 15.60 -0.02 -32.58
CA ALA A 119 15.07 -0.72 -33.75
C ALA A 119 14.75 0.25 -34.90
N GLU A 120 14.11 1.39 -34.60
CA GLU A 120 13.84 2.43 -35.59
C GLU A 120 15.13 3.08 -36.11
N ALA A 121 16.16 3.24 -35.26
CA ALA A 121 17.47 3.74 -35.67
C ALA A 121 18.18 2.73 -36.58
N ALA A 122 18.17 1.43 -36.24
CA ALA A 122 18.73 0.37 -37.06
C ALA A 122 18.01 0.23 -38.40
N GLU A 123 16.68 0.40 -38.43
CA GLU A 123 15.89 0.39 -39.67
C GLU A 123 16.23 1.61 -40.55
N LYS A 124 16.37 2.80 -39.95
CA LYS A 124 16.81 4.01 -40.67
C LYS A 124 18.23 3.90 -41.18
N GLU A 125 19.15 3.32 -40.42
CA GLU A 125 20.53 3.04 -40.85
C GLU A 125 20.55 2.01 -42.00
N ALA A 126 19.74 0.96 -41.91
CA ALA A 126 19.62 -0.03 -43.00
C ALA A 126 19.00 0.60 -44.27
N ALA A 127 17.98 1.45 -44.12
CA ALA A 127 17.38 2.18 -45.23
C ALA A 127 18.35 3.22 -45.84
N ALA A 128 19.14 3.90 -45.01
CA ALA A 128 20.17 4.84 -45.47
C ALA A 128 21.30 4.11 -46.21
N ALA A 129 21.75 2.96 -45.69
CA ALA A 129 22.76 2.12 -46.33
C ALA A 129 22.28 1.61 -47.71
N ALA A 130 21.00 1.22 -47.81
CA ALA A 130 20.39 0.82 -49.08
C ALA A 130 20.26 1.98 -50.09
N ALA A 131 20.08 3.21 -49.62
CA ALA A 131 19.99 4.41 -50.47
C ALA A 131 21.35 4.91 -50.97
N THR A 132 22.45 4.57 -50.28
CA THR A 132 23.82 4.95 -50.68
C THR A 132 24.49 3.98 -51.67
N ASP A 133 23.89 2.81 -51.90
CA ASP A 133 24.40 1.78 -52.83
C ASP A 133 23.75 1.85 -54.24
N SER A 134 22.88 2.84 -54.48
CA SER A 134 22.32 3.21 -55.80
C SER A 134 22.90 4.53 -56.31
#